data_AF-A0A2V8DSC8-F1
#
_entry.id   AF-A0A2V8DSC8-F1
#
_cell.length_a   1.000
_cell.length_b   1.000
_cell.length_c   1.000
_cell.angle_alpha   90.00
_cell.angle_beta   90.00
_cell.angle_gamma   90.00
#
_symmetry.space_group_name_H-M   'P 1'
#
loop_
_entity.id
_entity.type
_entity.pdbx_description
1 polymer ?
#
loop_
_entity_poly.entity_id
_entity_poly.type
_entity_poly.pdbx_seq_one_letter_code
_entity_poly.pdbx_strand_id
1 'polypeptide(L)'
;MNLWINALQPWLSLDGWRKGQTDEWRLEDLTGHPCFIGIDLAAKLDLMALVALFPPTADRTSWRVVPVVFTPDETLQDRAHRDRAPYLQWKEAGYLTAVPGTRVD
;
A
#
# COMPACT_ATOMS: atom_id res chain seq x y z
N MET A 1 -16.31 -13.70 -16.42
CA MET A 1 -16.11 -12.24 -16.24
C MET A 1 -14.82 -11.91 -16.96
N ASN A 2 -14.90 -11.49 -18.22
CA ASN A 2 -13.80 -11.57 -19.21
C ASN A 2 -13.56 -10.19 -19.85
N LEU A 3 -13.32 -9.17 -19.03
CA LEU A 3 -13.00 -7.83 -19.54
C LEU A 3 -11.52 -7.57 -19.32
N TRP A 4 -10.78 -7.49 -20.43
CA TRP A 4 -9.38 -7.09 -20.43
C TRP A 4 -9.32 -5.58 -20.18
N ILE A 5 -8.71 -5.21 -19.06
CA ILE A 5 -8.54 -3.83 -18.64
C ILE A 5 -7.30 -3.28 -19.36
N ASN A 6 -7.46 -2.27 -20.20
CA ASN A 6 -6.34 -1.49 -20.75
C ASN A 6 -6.27 -0.13 -20.05
N ALA A 7 -5.18 0.62 -20.27
CA ALA A 7 -4.95 1.91 -19.61
C ALA A 7 -6.07 2.95 -19.84
N LEU A 8 -6.98 2.73 -20.81
CA LEU A 8 -8.09 3.64 -21.12
C LEU A 8 -9.35 3.36 -20.29
N GLN A 9 -9.43 2.23 -19.59
CA GLN A 9 -10.57 1.87 -18.73
C GLN A 9 -10.09 1.30 -17.38
N PRO A 10 -9.39 2.08 -16.55
CA PRO A 10 -8.88 1.58 -15.28
C PRO A 10 -10.04 1.24 -14.33
N TRP A 11 -9.88 0.17 -13.54
CA TRP A 11 -10.87 -0.20 -12.52
C TRP A 11 -11.00 0.87 -11.42
N LEU A 12 -9.89 1.60 -11.17
CA LEU A 12 -9.80 2.69 -10.21
C LEU A 12 -9.43 3.99 -10.94
N SER A 13 -10.23 5.03 -10.76
CA SER A 13 -9.93 6.36 -11.31
C SER A 13 -8.70 6.96 -10.63
N LEU A 14 -7.67 7.31 -11.41
CA LEU A 14 -6.50 8.03 -10.88
C LEU A 14 -6.89 9.41 -10.32
N ASP A 15 -7.83 10.10 -10.96
CA ASP A 15 -8.31 11.39 -10.46
C ASP A 15 -9.12 11.22 -9.17
N GLY A 16 -9.94 10.16 -9.08
CA GLY A 16 -10.62 9.78 -7.85
C GLY A 16 -9.64 9.46 -6.72
N TRP A 17 -8.59 8.68 -7.02
CA TRP A 17 -7.52 8.35 -6.08
C TRP A 17 -6.81 9.60 -5.56
N ARG A 18 -6.42 10.51 -6.47
CA ARG A 18 -5.77 11.78 -6.12
C ARG A 18 -6.66 12.66 -5.25
N LYS A 19 -7.97 12.75 -5.56
CA LYS A 19 -8.94 13.51 -4.76
C LYS A 19 -9.10 12.98 -3.32
N GLY A 20 -8.75 11.72 -3.08
CA GLY A 20 -8.77 11.12 -1.75
C GLY A 20 -7.53 11.41 -0.90
N GLN A 21 -6.46 11.98 -1.47
CA GLN A 21 -5.24 12.31 -0.73
C GLN A 21 -5.47 13.57 0.13
N THR A 22 -5.05 13.52 1.39
CA THR A 22 -5.20 14.62 2.35
C THR A 22 -4.17 14.49 3.47
N ASP A 23 -3.70 15.63 3.99
CA ASP A 23 -2.81 15.74 5.16
C ASP A 23 -3.56 16.19 6.43
N GLU A 24 -4.90 16.19 6.40
CA GLU A 24 -5.76 16.66 7.49
C GLU A 24 -5.79 15.76 8.74
N TRP A 25 -5.22 14.56 8.66
CA TRP A 25 -5.20 13.58 9.73
C TRP A 25 -3.90 12.78 9.68
N ARG A 26 -3.57 12.12 10.79
CA ARG A 26 -2.40 11.26 10.92
C ARG A 26 -2.79 9.88 11.43
N LEU A 27 -1.88 8.92 11.29
CA LEU A 27 -2.13 7.54 11.73
C LEU A 27 -2.45 7.46 13.22
N GLU A 28 -1.85 8.33 14.05
CA GLU A 28 -2.07 8.34 15.49
C GLU A 28 -3.53 8.65 15.86
N ASP A 29 -4.21 9.47 15.05
CA ASP A 29 -5.63 9.84 15.23
C ASP A 29 -6.58 8.63 15.07
N LEU A 30 -6.10 7.53 14.49
CA LEU A 30 -6.86 6.31 14.25
C LEU A 30 -6.63 5.25 15.35
N THR A 31 -5.73 5.52 16.29
CA THR A 31 -5.40 4.60 17.38
C THR A 31 -6.63 4.30 18.23
N GLY A 32 -6.93 3.01 18.44
CA GLY A 32 -8.09 2.57 19.22
C GLY A 32 -9.42 2.56 18.46
N HIS A 33 -9.47 3.05 17.21
CA HIS A 33 -10.66 2.92 16.39
C HIS A 33 -10.76 1.53 15.74
N PRO A 34 -11.97 0.98 15.60
CA PRO A 34 -12.16 -0.27 14.87
C PRO A 34 -11.80 -0.09 13.39
N CYS A 35 -11.14 -1.10 12.82
CA CYS A 35 -10.81 -1.15 11.40
C CYS A 35 -10.93 -2.58 10.87
N PHE A 36 -10.98 -2.67 9.54
CA PHE A 36 -10.84 -3.93 8.81
C PHE A 36 -9.40 -4.05 8.34
N ILE A 37 -8.79 -5.22 8.52
CA ILE A 37 -7.44 -5.50 8.06
C ILE A 37 -7.50 -6.43 6.85
N GLY A 38 -6.95 -5.97 5.72
CA GLY A 38 -6.61 -6.79 4.57
C GLY A 38 -5.12 -7.11 4.58
N ILE A 39 -4.75 -8.37 4.31
CA ILE A 39 -3.35 -8.79 4.20
C ILE A 39 -3.17 -9.51 2.88
N ASP A 40 -2.15 -9.11 2.14
CA ASP A 40 -1.66 -9.79 0.95
C ASP A 40 -0.24 -10.30 1.22
N LEU A 41 -0.10 -11.63 1.24
CA LEU A 41 1.17 -12.30 1.49
C LEU A 41 1.77 -12.76 0.16
N ALA A 42 2.93 -12.19 -0.17
CA ALA A 42 3.71 -12.59 -1.33
C ALA A 42 4.31 -13.99 -1.13
N ALA A 43 4.26 -14.82 -2.17
CA ALA A 43 4.86 -16.15 -2.11
C ALA A 43 6.38 -16.15 -2.34
N LYS A 44 6.88 -15.40 -3.32
CA LYS A 44 8.32 -15.37 -3.68
C LYS A 44 8.82 -14.04 -4.22
N LEU A 45 8.08 -13.40 -5.12
CA LEU A 45 8.62 -12.29 -5.92
C LEU A 45 7.81 -11.00 -5.87
N ASP A 46 6.65 -11.03 -5.21
CA ASP A 46 5.73 -9.90 -5.10
C ASP A 46 6.03 -9.06 -3.85
N LEU A 47 5.41 -7.88 -3.76
CA LEU A 47 5.40 -7.10 -2.53
C LEU A 47 4.34 -7.66 -1.59
N MET A 48 4.56 -7.53 -0.29
CA MET A 48 3.53 -7.82 0.71
C MET A 48 2.81 -6.52 1.09
N ALA A 49 1.54 -6.62 1.44
CA ALA A 49 0.77 -5.47 1.87
C ALA A 49 -0.11 -5.82 3.08
N LEU A 50 -0.18 -4.89 4.01
CA LEU A 50 -1.20 -4.83 5.05
C LEU A 50 -1.96 -3.53 4.85
N VAL A 51 -3.28 -3.59 4.75
CA VAL A 51 -4.12 -2.40 4.59
C VAL A 51 -5.12 -2.35 5.72
N ALA A 52 -5.01 -1.30 6.55
CA ALA A 52 -6.02 -0.99 7.55
C ALA A 52 -7.06 -0.03 6.96
N LEU A 53 -8.33 -0.44 7.00
CA LEU A 53 -9.46 0.31 6.48
C LEU A 53 -10.38 0.72 7.63
N PHE A 54 -10.42 2.02 7.90
CA PHE A 54 -11.23 2.60 8.97
C PHE A 54 -12.55 3.12 8.40
N PRO A 55 -13.70 2.61 8.85
CA PRO A 55 -15.00 3.08 8.39
C PRO A 55 -15.28 4.51 8.86
N PRO A 56 -16.19 5.23 8.17
CA PRO A 56 -16.75 6.47 8.67
C PRO A 56 -17.44 6.28 10.03
N THR A 57 -17.40 7.32 10.83
CA THR A 57 -18.06 7.45 12.14
C THR A 57 -18.83 8.78 12.18
N ALA A 58 -19.52 9.07 13.29
CA ALA A 58 -20.26 10.32 13.44
C ALA A 58 -19.35 11.57 13.41
N ASP A 59 -18.12 11.43 13.88
CA ASP A 59 -17.06 12.44 13.93
C ASP A 59 -16.11 12.40 12.72
N ARG A 60 -16.13 11.33 11.92
CA ARG A 60 -15.29 11.16 10.72
C ARG A 60 -16.10 10.63 9.55
N THR A 61 -16.51 11.51 8.64
CA THR A 61 -17.46 11.17 7.56
C THR A 61 -16.86 10.39 6.38
N SER A 62 -15.52 10.34 6.28
CA SER A 62 -14.81 9.66 5.19
C SER A 62 -14.07 8.41 5.66
N TRP A 63 -13.96 7.43 4.77
CA TRP A 63 -13.07 6.27 4.96
C TRP A 63 -11.62 6.71 5.09
N ARG A 64 -10.84 6.03 5.94
CA ARG A 64 -9.38 6.17 5.99
C ARG A 64 -8.74 4.86 5.59
N VAL A 65 -7.77 4.94 4.69
CA VAL A 65 -7.01 3.80 4.17
C VAL A 65 -5.56 4.00 4.57
N VAL A 66 -5.00 3.03 5.28
CA VAL A 66 -3.60 3.04 5.70
C VAL A 66 -2.92 1.80 5.11
N PRO A 67 -2.28 1.94 3.94
CA PRO A 67 -1.49 0.86 3.38
C PRO A 67 -0.09 0.84 3.99
N VAL A 68 0.36 -0.36 4.37
CA VAL A 68 1.74 -0.66 4.72
C VAL A 68 2.22 -1.69 3.72
N VAL A 69 3.15 -1.29 2.85
CA VAL A 69 3.74 -2.18 1.84
C VAL A 69 5.14 -2.54 2.29
N PHE A 70 5.48 -3.83 2.26
CA PHE A 70 6.74 -4.31 2.79
C PHE A 70 7.37 -5.44 1.96
N THR A 71 8.69 -5.56 2.06
CA THR A 71 9.49 -6.55 1.31
C THR A 71 10.84 -6.79 2.00
N PRO A 72 11.50 -7.95 1.79
CA PRO A 72 12.83 -8.19 2.34
C PRO A 72 13.89 -7.27 1.71
N ASP A 73 14.71 -6.64 2.55
CA ASP A 73 15.68 -5.60 2.16
C ASP A 73 16.83 -6.17 1.32
N GLU A 74 17.33 -7.35 1.66
CA GLU A 74 18.48 -7.95 0.97
C GLU A 74 18.16 -8.35 -0.48
N THR A 75 16.87 -8.47 -0.82
CA THR A 75 16.42 -8.80 -2.18
C THR A 75 16.10 -7.56 -3.02
N LEU A 76 16.12 -6.37 -2.42
CA LEU A 76 15.49 -5.17 -2.98
C LEU A 76 16.20 -4.65 -4.23
N GLN A 77 17.54 -4.69 -4.24
CA GLN A 77 18.35 -4.20 -5.35
C GLN A 77 18.16 -5.03 -6.62
N ASP A 78 18.26 -6.37 -6.50
CA ASP A 78 18.06 -7.29 -7.62
C ASP A 78 16.64 -7.18 -8.19
N ARG A 79 15.65 -7.05 -7.30
CA ARG A 79 14.25 -6.90 -7.69
C ARG A 79 13.97 -5.55 -8.35
N ALA A 80 14.58 -4.46 -7.89
CA ALA A 80 14.44 -3.15 -8.53
C ALA A 80 14.92 -3.20 -9.99
N HIS A 81 16.04 -3.90 -10.25
CA HIS A 81 16.54 -4.09 -11.60
C HIS A 81 15.62 -4.97 -12.45
N ARG A 82 15.20 -6.13 -11.91
CA ARG A 82 14.34 -7.09 -12.59
C ARG A 82 12.96 -6.52 -12.93
N ASP A 83 12.29 -5.93 -11.94
CA ASP A 83 10.92 -5.41 -12.04
C ASP A 83 10.88 -4.04 -12.73
N ARG A 84 12.05 -3.43 -12.95
CA ARG A 84 12.21 -2.05 -13.47
C ARG A 84 11.38 -1.04 -12.66
N ALA A 85 11.32 -1.27 -11.34
CA ALA A 85 10.57 -0.47 -10.40
C ALA A 85 11.54 0.30 -9.48
N PRO A 86 11.22 1.55 -9.11
CA PRO A 86 12.11 2.40 -8.31
C PRO A 86 12.00 2.08 -6.80
N TYR A 87 12.13 0.81 -6.41
CA TYR A 87 11.95 0.38 -5.02
C TYR A 87 12.88 1.08 -4.02
N LEU A 88 14.12 1.37 -4.41
CA LEU A 88 15.06 2.10 -3.57
C LEU A 88 14.56 3.51 -3.25
N GLN A 89 14.00 4.21 -4.25
CA GLN A 89 13.42 5.53 -4.05
C GLN A 89 12.17 5.47 -3.18
N TRP A 90 11.34 4.43 -3.35
CA TRP A 90 10.16 4.23 -2.49
C TRP A 90 10.54 3.92 -1.04
N LYS A 91 11.63 3.16 -0.82
CA LYS A 91 12.19 2.94 0.52
C LYS A 91 12.64 4.26 1.14
N GLU A 92 13.45 5.05 0.41
CA GLU A 92 13.93 6.35 0.87
C GLU A 92 12.79 7.34 1.15
N ALA A 93 11.74 7.32 0.34
CA ALA A 93 10.56 8.17 0.50
C ALA A 93 9.56 7.65 1.55
N GLY A 94 9.80 6.48 2.17
CA GLY A 94 8.91 5.88 3.17
C GLY A 94 7.64 5.25 2.60
N TYR A 95 7.53 5.07 1.29
CA TYR A 95 6.41 4.37 0.64
C TYR A 95 6.53 2.85 0.68
N LEU A 96 7.74 2.33 0.92
CA LEU A 96 8.03 0.90 0.98
C LEU A 96 8.88 0.57 2.20
N THR A 97 8.37 -0.30 3.07
CA THR A 97 9.11 -0.78 4.24
C THR A 97 10.00 -1.95 3.84
N ALA A 98 11.31 -1.77 3.91
CA ALA A 98 12.27 -2.84 3.70
C ALA A 98 12.58 -3.55 5.03
N VAL A 99 12.14 -4.79 5.17
CA VAL A 99 12.33 -5.61 6.37
C VAL A 99 13.69 -6.32 6.28
N PRO A 100 14.55 -6.28 7.32
CA PRO A 100 15.85 -6.95 7.29
C PRO A 100 15.75 -8.45 6.93
N GLY A 101 16.76 -8.95 6.21
CA GLY A 101 16.84 -10.35 5.79
C GLY A 101 16.36 -10.60 4.36
N THR A 102 16.31 -11.89 4.00
CA THR A 102 15.94 -12.38 2.66
C THR A 102 14.47 -12.79 2.53
N ARG A 103 13.75 -12.89 3.66
CA ARG A 103 12.32 -13.23 3.74
C ARG A 103 11.71 -12.57 4.99
N VAL A 104 10.41 -12.30 4.95
CA VAL A 104 9.62 -11.93 6.13
C VAL A 104 9.04 -13.20 6.75
N ASP A 105 9.30 -13.40 8.04
CA ASP A 105 8.91 -14.57 8.84
C ASP A 105 7.60 -14.41 9.61
#